data_AF-A0A5S9MD83-F1
#
_entry.id   AF-A0A5S9MD83-F1
#
_cell.length_a   1.000
_cell.length_b   1.000
_cell.length_c   1.000
_cell.angle_alpha   90.00
_cell.angle_beta   90.00
_cell.angle_gamma   90.00
#
_symmetry.space_group_name_H-M   'P 1'
#
loop_
_entity.id
_entity.type
_entity.pdbx_description
1 polymer ?
#
loop_
_entity_poly.entity_id
_entity_poly.type
_entity_poly.pdbx_seq_one_letter_code
_entity_poly.pdbx_strand_id
1 'polypeptide(L)'
;MMQNMLKKISMTVLTLMLMFVFLLIPSSSLAARAVPKGKLESTREMRAVWIASVYNLDWPSKKGLPVAEQKQEFIRLLDEIKAMNMNAAVYAN
;
A
#
# COMPACT_ATOMS: atom_id res chain seq x y z
N MET A 1 20.82 -52.15 26.07
CA MET A 1 19.64 -51.49 26.69
C MET A 1 19.97 -50.13 27.31
N MET A 2 20.98 -50.05 28.20
CA MET A 2 21.38 -48.80 28.89
C MET A 2 21.88 -47.68 27.96
N GLN A 3 22.59 -48.00 26.87
CA GLN A 3 23.08 -47.01 25.90
C GLN A 3 21.96 -46.29 25.14
N ASN A 4 20.87 -46.99 24.83
CA ASN A 4 19.71 -46.39 24.14
C ASN A 4 18.89 -45.51 25.09
N MET A 5 18.88 -45.83 26.38
CA MET A 5 18.27 -45.00 27.43
C MET A 5 19.04 -43.69 27.63
N LEU A 6 20.37 -43.75 27.69
CA LEU A 6 21.24 -42.57 27.82
C LEU A 6 21.12 -41.62 26.62
N LYS A 7 21.02 -42.14 25.39
CA LYS A 7 20.79 -41.33 24.19
C LYS A 7 19.42 -40.65 24.18
N LYS A 8 18.37 -41.33 24.64
CA LYS A 8 17.01 -40.75 24.74
C LYS A 8 16.97 -39.60 25.76
N ILE A 9 17.56 -39.80 26.94
CA ILE A 9 17.62 -38.75 27.98
C ILE A 9 18.41 -37.54 27.47
N SER A 10 19.55 -37.76 26.83
CA SER A 10 20.35 -36.69 26.21
C SER A 10 19.56 -35.91 25.15
N MET A 11 18.83 -36.61 24.28
CA MET A 11 18.00 -35.99 23.24
C MET A 11 16.85 -35.16 23.83
N THR A 12 16.21 -35.64 24.91
CA THR A 12 15.15 -34.90 25.61
C THR A 12 15.70 -33.64 26.29
N VAL A 13 16.86 -33.71 26.93
CA VAL A 13 17.51 -32.54 27.54
C VAL A 13 17.91 -31.53 26.46
N LEU A 14 18.43 -31.98 25.32
CA LEU A 14 18.78 -31.12 24.20
C LEU A 14 17.55 -30.42 23.61
N THR A 15 16.43 -31.13 23.46
CA THR A 15 15.18 -30.54 22.96
C THR A 15 14.59 -29.51 23.93
N LEU A 16 14.64 -29.79 25.24
CA LEU A 16 14.20 -28.82 26.25
C LEU A 16 15.08 -27.57 26.29
N MET A 17 16.40 -27.72 26.12
CA MET A 17 17.30 -26.58 25.99
C MET A 17 17.01 -25.74 24.74
N LEU A 18 16.77 -26.38 23.60
CA LEU A 18 16.42 -25.67 22.36
C LEU A 18 15.10 -24.92 22.48
N MET A 19 14.08 -25.49 23.14
CA MET A 19 12.81 -24.79 23.40
C MET A 19 12.99 -23.59 24.34
N PHE A 20 13.82 -23.73 25.39
CA PHE A 20 14.11 -22.63 26.31
C PHE A 20 14.86 -21.47 25.63
N VAL A 21 15.80 -21.77 24.74
CA VAL A 21 16.49 -20.76 23.92
C VAL A 21 15.51 -20.07 22.97
N PHE A 22 14.55 -20.80 22.38
CA PHE A 22 13.53 -20.21 21.51
C PHE A 22 12.56 -19.28 22.26
N LEU A 23 12.24 -19.61 23.53
CA LEU A 23 11.44 -18.76 24.43
C LEU A 23 12.15 -17.46 24.85
N LEU A 24 13.49 -17.43 24.77
CA LEU A 24 14.30 -16.24 25.08
C LEU A 24 14.51 -15.32 23.87
N ILE A 25 13.99 -15.66 22.68
CA ILE A 25 14.03 -14.75 21.52
C ILE A 25 12.95 -13.68 21.73
N PRO A 26 13.30 -12.42 22.03
CA PRO A 26 12.29 -11.39 22.21
C PRO A 26 11.60 -11.13 20.87
N SER A 27 10.27 -11.23 20.84
CA SER A 27 9.42 -10.91 19.67
C SER A 27 9.46 -9.44 19.24
N SER A 28 10.42 -8.65 19.72
CA SER A 28 10.56 -7.21 19.46
C SER A 28 10.92 -6.87 18.00
N SER A 29 11.15 -7.86 17.14
CA SER A 29 11.33 -7.64 15.70
C SER A 29 10.04 -7.32 14.94
N LEU A 30 8.88 -7.34 15.61
CA LEU A 30 7.63 -6.77 15.09
C LEU A 30 7.26 -5.45 15.78
N ALA A 31 8.23 -4.73 16.35
CA ALA A 31 8.02 -3.31 16.61
C ALA A 31 7.92 -2.63 15.24
N ALA A 32 6.69 -2.39 14.78
CA ALA A 32 6.41 -1.56 13.62
C ALA A 32 7.23 -0.28 13.78
N ARG A 33 8.22 -0.12 12.90
CA ARG A 33 9.14 1.02 12.92
C ARG A 33 8.27 2.27 12.90
N ALA A 34 8.20 2.99 14.01
CA ALA A 34 7.45 4.23 14.07
C ALA A 34 8.11 5.16 13.07
N VAL A 35 7.42 5.40 11.94
CA VAL A 35 7.86 6.39 10.96
C VAL A 35 7.86 7.72 11.71
N PRO A 36 9.02 8.37 11.88
CA PRO A 36 9.05 9.69 12.50
C PRO A 36 8.10 10.55 11.68
N LYS A 37 7.06 11.12 12.30
CA LYS A 37 6.28 12.19 11.67
C LYS A 37 7.23 13.37 11.52
N GLY A 38 7.98 13.37 10.43
CA GLY A 38 8.76 14.52 10.02
C GLY A 38 7.82 15.71 10.05
N LYS A 39 8.30 16.82 10.62
CA LYS A 39 7.65 18.12 10.55
C LYS A 39 7.22 18.30 9.10
N LEU A 40 5.92 18.18 8.82
CA LEU A 40 5.37 18.36 7.48
C LEU A 40 5.61 19.83 7.15
N GLU A 41 6.74 20.11 6.51
CA GLU A 41 7.08 21.39 5.90
C GLU A 41 6.00 21.69 4.85
N SER A 42 4.83 22.20 5.27
CA SER A 42 3.77 22.74 4.42
C SER A 42 3.57 21.98 3.08
N THR A 43 3.70 20.65 3.05
CA THR A 43 3.44 19.90 1.83
C THR A 43 1.93 19.91 1.68
N ARG A 44 1.43 20.68 0.69
CA ARG A 44 0.00 20.65 0.36
C ARG A 44 -0.38 19.19 0.11
N GLU A 45 -1.38 18.69 0.82
CA GLU A 45 -1.90 17.35 0.60
C GLU A 45 -2.38 17.21 -0.84
N MET A 46 -1.88 16.21 -1.57
CA MET A 46 -2.33 15.93 -2.92
C MET A 46 -3.65 15.15 -2.87
N ARG A 47 -4.68 15.69 -3.52
CA ARG A 47 -6.00 15.07 -3.68
C ARG A 47 -6.29 14.97 -5.16
N ALA A 48 -5.98 13.81 -5.73
CA ALA A 48 -5.96 13.60 -7.18
C ALA A 48 -7.06 12.63 -7.62
N VAL A 49 -7.55 12.83 -8.84
CA VAL A 49 -8.42 11.89 -9.56
C VAL A 49 -7.73 11.49 -10.86
N TRP A 50 -7.92 10.23 -11.28
CA TRP A 50 -7.43 9.73 -12.56
C TRP A 50 -8.52 9.91 -13.64
N ILE A 51 -8.10 10.33 -14.84
CA ILE A 51 -8.96 10.44 -16.01
C ILE A 51 -8.36 9.56 -17.10
N ALA A 52 -8.99 8.42 -17.38
CA ALA A 52 -8.54 7.44 -18.36
C ALA A 52 -9.27 7.63 -19.71
N SER A 53 -8.48 7.81 -20.78
CA SER A 53 -9.00 7.84 -22.15
C SER A 53 -9.02 6.50 -22.86
N VAL A 54 -8.37 5.49 -22.27
CA VAL A 54 -8.41 4.11 -22.79
C VAL A 54 -9.86 3.64 -22.84
N TYR A 55 -10.29 3.14 -24.01
CA TYR A 55 -11.67 2.70 -24.26
C TYR A 55 -12.77 3.72 -23.90
N ASN A 56 -12.47 5.03 -23.87
CA ASN A 56 -13.44 6.07 -23.50
C ASN A 56 -14.02 5.86 -22.08
N LEU A 57 -13.21 5.32 -21.14
CA LEU A 57 -13.67 4.94 -19.80
C LEU A 57 -14.23 6.14 -19.03
N ASP A 58 -13.44 7.21 -18.91
CA ASP A 58 -13.86 8.44 -18.23
C ASP A 58 -14.15 9.56 -19.24
N TRP A 59 -13.28 9.72 -20.24
CA TRP A 59 -13.38 10.77 -21.24
C TRP A 59 -12.60 10.40 -22.52
N PRO A 60 -13.05 10.81 -23.72
CA PRO A 60 -14.31 11.47 -24.01
C PRO A 60 -15.47 10.47 -23.97
N SER A 61 -16.72 10.96 -23.88
CA SER A 61 -17.90 10.09 -23.70
C SER A 61 -18.12 9.08 -24.82
N LYS A 62 -17.62 9.39 -26.03
CA LYS A 62 -17.62 8.49 -27.19
C LYS A 62 -16.45 8.80 -28.11
N LYS A 63 -16.02 7.78 -28.84
CA LYS A 63 -14.97 7.90 -29.86
C LYS A 63 -15.45 8.78 -31.03
N GLY A 64 -14.55 9.63 -31.54
CA GLY A 64 -14.82 10.45 -32.74
C GLY A 64 -15.63 11.73 -32.50
N LEU A 65 -15.79 12.15 -31.24
CA LEU A 65 -16.40 13.44 -30.91
C LEU A 65 -15.67 14.62 -31.56
N PRO A 66 -16.37 15.67 -32.00
CA PRO A 66 -15.73 16.93 -32.38
C PRO A 66 -14.86 17.48 -31.26
N VAL A 67 -13.73 18.11 -31.61
CA VAL A 67 -12.79 18.67 -30.63
C VAL A 67 -13.46 19.68 -29.68
N ALA A 68 -14.44 20.43 -30.19
CA ALA A 68 -15.22 21.38 -29.37
C ALA A 68 -16.01 20.67 -28.27
N GLU A 69 -16.69 19.56 -28.60
CA GLU A 69 -17.46 18.77 -27.64
C GLU A 69 -16.54 18.07 -26.63
N GLN A 70 -15.42 17.50 -27.10
CA GLN A 70 -14.43 16.89 -26.21
C GLN A 70 -13.90 17.89 -25.16
N LYS A 71 -13.59 19.12 -25.57
CA LYS A 71 -13.15 20.19 -24.66
C LYS A 71 -14.23 20.55 -23.65
N GLN A 72 -15.48 20.66 -24.11
CA GLN A 72 -16.60 20.98 -23.23
C GLN A 72 -16.82 19.90 -22.17
N GLU A 73 -16.76 18.62 -22.55
CA GLU A 73 -16.84 17.50 -21.62
C GLU A 73 -15.69 17.53 -20.61
N PHE A 74 -14.46 17.78 -21.06
CA PHE A 74 -13.30 17.80 -20.19
C PHE A 74 -13.38 18.95 -19.17
N ILE A 75 -13.79 20.14 -19.59
CA ILE A 75 -13.99 21.30 -18.70
C ILE A 75 -15.03 20.97 -17.64
N ARG A 76 -16.16 20.38 -18.02
CA ARG A 76 -17.20 19.97 -17.08
C ARG A 76 -16.66 18.97 -16.05
N LEU A 77 -15.89 17.98 -16.49
CA LEU A 77 -15.27 17.00 -15.60
C LEU A 77 -14.30 17.67 -14.60
N LEU A 78 -13.51 18.65 -15.06
CA LEU A 78 -12.63 19.42 -14.17
C LEU A 78 -13.39 20.28 -13.16
N ASP A 79 -14.54 20.84 -13.54
CA ASP A 79 -15.41 21.58 -12.62
C ASP A 79 -15.99 20.67 -11.53
N GLU A 80 -16.39 19.44 -11.90
CA GLU A 80 -16.85 18.41 -10.95
C GLU A 80 -15.73 17.98 -10.00
N ILE A 81 -14.52 17.74 -10.52
CA ILE A 81 -13.32 17.42 -9.72
C ILE A 81 -13.02 18.55 -8.72
N LYS A 82 -13.10 19.81 -9.16
CA LYS A 82 -12.90 20.97 -8.30
C LYS A 82 -14.00 21.09 -7.23
N ALA A 83 -15.26 20.83 -7.57
CA ALA A 83 -16.37 20.83 -6.63
C ALA A 83 -16.21 19.76 -5.52
N MET A 84 -15.54 18.65 -5.83
CA MET A 84 -15.16 17.62 -4.84
C MET A 84 -13.94 18.00 -3.98
N ASN A 85 -13.47 19.25 -4.02
CA ASN A 85 -12.26 19.74 -3.34
C ASN A 85 -10.97 19.01 -3.75
N MET A 86 -10.93 18.35 -4.91
CA MET A 86 -9.69 17.77 -5.44
C MET A 86 -8.79 18.89 -5.98
N ASN A 87 -7.47 18.67 -5.99
CA ASN A 87 -6.49 19.67 -6.40
C ASN A 87 -5.57 19.20 -7.54
N ALA A 88 -5.76 17.98 -8.03
CA ALA A 88 -5.03 17.43 -9.16
C ALA A 88 -5.93 16.51 -10.00
N ALA A 89 -5.70 16.50 -11.30
CA ALA A 89 -6.27 15.55 -12.24
C ALA A 89 -5.12 14.93 -13.03
N VAL A 90 -5.05 13.59 -13.04
CA VAL A 90 -4.01 12.84 -13.73
C VAL A 90 -4.62 12.24 -14.98
N TYR A 91 -4.11 12.64 -16.14
CA TYR A 91 -4.54 12.09 -17.43
C TYR A 91 -3.77 10.82 -17.75
N ALA A 92 -4.46 9.77 -18.19
CA ALA A 92 -3.87 8.54 -18.71
C ALA A 92 -4.52 8.12 -20.03
N ASN A 93 -3.70 7.63 -20.96
CA ASN A 93 -4.08 7.22 -22.30
C ASN A 93 -3.73 5.75 -22.55
#